data_AF-A0A8S3I471-F1
#
_entry.id   AF-A0A8S3I471-F1
#
_cell.length_a   1.000
_cell.length_b   1.000
_cell.length_c   1.000
_cell.angle_alpha   90.00
_cell.angle_beta   90.00
_cell.angle_gamma   90.00
#
_symmetry.space_group_name_H-M   'P 1'
#
loop_
_entity.id
_entity.type
_entity.pdbx_description
1 polymer ?
#
loop_
_entity_poly.entity_id
_entity_poly.type
_entity_poly.pdbx_seq_one_letter_code
_entity_poly.pdbx_strand_id
1 'polypeptide(L)'
;FQSTPYPLSSQYSDIVSSSVVAILKRDPRRIIFIREKLFGQQLPISLRQFIWTECLLRFEKKPFDYDLSFVELQTRREFAAGVTRGKTELKLINPSHSPVSNLIENAVIETYSKVHALHPYLEEHHLRFTIKILNVLYTYKKDYEPYFIYWLLPFQLSYRDEKNKDEEIYVIAMHLDLFVRHCFPKWGNVFTIASKIMTDLSTNDAEFYDHLKTISKIRTKVNPK
;
A
#
# COMPACT_ATOMS: atom_id res chain seq x y z
N PHE A 1 -14.07 1.01 -22.56
CA PHE A 1 -13.15 -0.13 -22.74
C PHE A 1 -12.84 -0.70 -21.37
N GLN A 2 -13.51 -1.78 -20.94
CA GLN A 2 -13.07 -2.53 -19.77
C GLN A 2 -11.97 -3.48 -20.23
N SER A 3 -10.71 -3.08 -20.06
CA SER A 3 -9.58 -4.00 -20.18
C SER A 3 -9.56 -4.86 -18.93
N THR A 4 -9.76 -6.18 -19.08
CA THR A 4 -9.53 -7.12 -17.98
C THR A 4 -8.06 -7.01 -17.54
N PRO A 5 -7.77 -7.03 -16.22
CA PRO A 5 -6.39 -6.99 -15.76
C PRO A 5 -5.62 -8.21 -16.29
N TYR A 6 -4.43 -7.98 -16.83
CA TYR A 6 -3.57 -9.09 -17.26
C TYR A 6 -3.23 -10.01 -16.07
N PRO A 7 -3.15 -11.33 -16.29
CA PRO A 7 -2.80 -12.27 -15.23
C PRO A 7 -1.42 -11.93 -14.67
N LEU A 8 -1.34 -11.76 -13.35
CA LEU A 8 -0.11 -11.30 -12.69
C LEU A 8 0.89 -12.41 -12.38
N SER A 9 0.47 -13.66 -12.53
CA SER A 9 1.24 -14.89 -12.36
C SER A 9 0.61 -16.01 -13.19
N SER A 10 1.40 -17.03 -13.50
CA SER A 10 0.90 -18.31 -14.01
C SER A 10 0.94 -19.36 -12.89
N GLN A 11 0.13 -20.41 -13.01
CA GLN A 11 0.11 -21.52 -12.06
C GLN A 11 1.52 -22.13 -11.83
N TYR A 12 2.31 -22.27 -12.90
CA TYR A 12 3.69 -22.75 -12.80
C TYR A 12 4.56 -21.79 -11.98
N SER A 13 4.47 -20.49 -12.23
CA SER A 13 5.21 -19.48 -11.48
C SER A 13 4.81 -19.44 -10.00
N ASP A 14 3.54 -19.74 -9.68
CA ASP A 14 3.04 -19.81 -8.31
C ASP A 14 3.54 -21.05 -7.55
N ILE A 15 3.70 -22.19 -8.23
CA ILE A 15 4.31 -23.40 -7.66
C ILE A 15 5.80 -23.18 -7.36
N VAL A 16 6.54 -22.61 -8.33
CA VAL A 16 7.97 -22.31 -8.16
C VAL A 16 8.17 -21.30 -7.04
N SER A 17 7.37 -20.22 -7.02
CA SER A 17 7.45 -19.22 -5.96
C SER A 17 7.12 -19.79 -4.58
N SER A 18 6.15 -20.69 -4.46
CA SER A 18 5.86 -21.38 -3.19
C SER A 18 7.06 -22.17 -2.67
N SER A 19 7.80 -22.82 -3.58
CA SER A 19 9.03 -23.54 -3.26
C SER A 19 10.15 -22.59 -2.80
N VAL A 20 10.30 -21.45 -3.50
CA VAL A 20 11.25 -20.39 -3.11
C VAL A 20 10.89 -19.81 -1.74
N VAL A 21 9.61 -19.56 -1.47
CA VAL A 21 9.12 -19.08 -0.17
C VAL A 21 9.43 -20.09 0.93
N ALA A 22 9.26 -21.39 0.69
CA ALA A 22 9.62 -22.43 1.66
C ALA A 22 11.12 -22.41 1.99
N ILE A 23 11.98 -22.20 0.99
CA ILE A 23 13.43 -22.04 1.20
C ILE A 23 13.71 -20.76 2.01
N LEU A 24 13.06 -19.64 1.68
CA LEU A 24 13.25 -18.36 2.37
C LEU A 24 12.77 -18.41 3.82
N LYS A 25 11.68 -19.13 4.12
CA LYS A 25 11.22 -19.36 5.50
C LYS A 25 12.26 -20.13 6.32
N ARG A 26 12.99 -21.06 5.70
CA ARG A 26 14.06 -21.82 6.34
C ARG A 26 15.36 -21.04 6.47
N ASP A 27 15.68 -20.19 5.49
CA ASP A 27 16.89 -19.35 5.48
C ASP A 27 16.57 -17.92 5.00
N PRO A 28 16.10 -17.04 5.92
CA PRO A 28 15.67 -15.68 5.56
C PRO A 28 16.79 -14.81 4.98
N ARG A 29 18.06 -15.14 5.22
CA ARG A 29 19.22 -14.36 4.72
C ARG A 29 19.29 -14.37 3.20
N ARG A 30 18.77 -15.43 2.56
CA ARG A 30 18.71 -15.56 1.10
C ARG A 30 17.78 -14.55 0.43
N ILE A 31 16.98 -13.80 1.18
CA ILE A 31 16.12 -12.76 0.61
C ILE A 31 16.93 -11.68 -0.13
N ILE A 32 18.16 -11.40 0.30
CA ILE A 32 19.06 -10.45 -0.38
C ILE A 32 19.37 -10.94 -1.79
N PHE A 33 19.80 -12.20 -1.92
CA PHE A 33 20.09 -12.82 -3.21
C PHE A 33 18.86 -12.83 -4.14
N ILE A 34 17.68 -13.17 -3.62
CA ILE A 34 16.45 -13.16 -4.41
C ILE A 34 16.09 -11.75 -4.89
N ARG A 35 16.23 -10.73 -4.03
CA ARG A 35 15.95 -9.33 -4.40
C ARG A 35 16.88 -8.83 -5.48
N GLU A 36 18.16 -9.18 -5.43
CA GLU A 36 19.13 -8.82 -6.46
C GLU A 36 18.83 -9.51 -7.80
N LYS A 37 18.52 -10.81 -7.78
CA LYS A 37 18.27 -11.59 -8.99
C LYS A 37 16.94 -11.28 -9.67
N LEU A 38 15.92 -10.91 -8.90
CA LEU A 38 14.58 -10.61 -9.40
C LEU A 38 14.29 -9.11 -9.44
N PHE A 39 15.32 -8.27 -9.34
CA PHE A 39 15.15 -6.83 -9.44
C PHE A 39 14.53 -6.44 -10.79
N GLY A 40 13.50 -5.59 -10.75
CA GLY A 40 12.74 -5.17 -11.94
C GLY A 40 11.82 -6.23 -12.54
N GLN A 41 11.78 -7.44 -11.98
CA GLN A 41 10.90 -8.52 -12.45
C GLN A 41 9.57 -8.51 -11.72
N GLN A 42 8.52 -8.92 -12.43
CA GLN A 42 7.21 -9.14 -11.83
C GLN A 42 7.24 -10.43 -10.99
N LEU A 43 7.11 -10.28 -9.68
CA LEU A 43 7.12 -11.40 -8.75
C LEU A 43 5.78 -12.15 -8.77
N PRO A 44 5.75 -13.49 -8.75
CA PRO A 44 4.51 -14.27 -8.59
C PRO A 44 3.82 -13.99 -7.24
N ILE A 45 2.55 -14.34 -7.10
CA ILE A 45 1.69 -13.88 -5.99
C ILE A 45 2.28 -14.28 -4.63
N SER A 46 2.62 -15.56 -4.45
CA SER A 46 3.10 -16.06 -3.15
C SER A 46 4.44 -15.43 -2.72
N LEU A 47 5.36 -15.21 -3.67
CA LEU A 47 6.65 -14.58 -3.39
C LEU A 47 6.49 -13.08 -3.14
N ARG A 48 5.60 -12.41 -3.88
CA ARG A 48 5.26 -11.00 -3.68
C ARG A 48 4.68 -10.78 -2.28
N GLN A 49 3.72 -11.63 -1.88
CA GLN A 49 3.11 -11.62 -0.55
C GLN A 49 4.17 -11.80 0.53
N PHE A 50 5.02 -12.82 0.40
CA PHE A 50 6.10 -13.08 1.35
C PHE A 50 7.07 -11.91 1.48
N ILE A 51 7.52 -11.35 0.35
CA ILE A 51 8.46 -10.22 0.37
C ILE A 51 7.83 -8.97 1.01
N TRP A 52 6.56 -8.67 0.72
CA TRP A 52 5.86 -7.56 1.37
C TRP A 52 5.76 -7.76 2.89
N THR A 53 5.30 -8.92 3.34
CA THR A 53 5.20 -9.26 4.76
C THR A 53 6.56 -9.14 5.46
N GLU A 54 7.62 -9.75 4.91
CA GLU A 54 9.00 -9.64 5.44
C GLU A 54 9.49 -8.18 5.48
N CYS A 55 9.26 -7.43 4.40
CA CYS A 55 9.70 -6.04 4.28
C CYS A 55 9.04 -5.10 5.28
N LEU A 56 7.80 -5.36 5.66
CA LEU A 56 7.02 -4.50 6.54
C LEU A 56 7.21 -4.89 8.00
N LEU A 57 7.16 -6.19 8.32
CA LEU A 57 7.28 -6.66 9.69
C LEU A 57 8.71 -6.61 10.24
N ARG A 58 9.74 -6.53 9.40
CA ARG A 58 11.12 -6.33 9.91
C ARG A 58 11.29 -5.06 10.74
N PHE A 59 10.45 -4.05 10.55
CA PHE A 59 10.49 -2.82 11.35
C PHE A 59 9.83 -3.00 12.73
N GLU A 60 9.00 -4.03 12.89
CA GLU A 60 8.36 -4.40 14.15
C GLU A 60 9.19 -5.42 14.95
N LYS A 61 10.20 -6.05 14.32
CA LYS A 61 11.12 -6.98 15.00
C LYS A 61 11.91 -6.26 16.08
N LYS A 62 11.84 -6.78 17.31
CA LYS A 62 12.79 -6.42 18.37
C LYS A 62 14.12 -7.15 18.15
N PRO A 63 15.23 -6.68 18.76
CA PRO A 63 16.55 -7.29 18.58
C PRO A 63 16.64 -8.80 18.88
N PHE A 64 15.70 -9.34 19.66
CA PHE A 64 15.65 -10.75 20.09
C PHE A 64 14.55 -11.56 19.38
N ASP A 65 13.80 -10.95 18.45
CA ASP A 65 12.73 -11.64 17.71
C ASP A 65 13.29 -12.33 16.47
N TYR A 66 13.65 -13.61 16.63
CA TYR A 66 14.17 -14.42 15.53
C TYR A 66 13.08 -14.97 14.60
N ASP A 67 11.85 -15.14 15.11
CA ASP A 67 10.73 -15.71 14.36
C ASP A 67 9.77 -14.64 13.86
N LEU A 68 9.70 -14.45 12.54
CA LEU A 68 8.76 -13.50 11.94
C LEU A 68 7.30 -13.92 12.12
N SER A 69 7.00 -15.22 12.21
CA SER A 69 5.62 -15.68 12.41
C SER A 69 5.07 -15.25 13.76
N PHE A 70 5.90 -15.22 14.80
CA PHE A 70 5.52 -14.66 16.10
C PHE A 70 5.28 -13.15 16.02
N VAL A 71 6.17 -12.41 15.36
CA VAL A 71 6.02 -10.95 15.16
C VAL A 71 4.74 -10.64 14.39
N GLU A 72 4.47 -11.36 13.31
CA GLU A 72 3.23 -11.22 12.54
C GLU A 72 1.99 -11.43 13.40
N LEU A 73 1.96 -12.50 14.19
CA LEU A 73 0.85 -12.79 15.08
C LEU A 73 0.64 -11.67 16.11
N GLN A 74 1.72 -11.15 16.69
CA GLN A 74 1.67 -10.06 17.65
C GLN A 74 1.17 -8.77 17.01
N THR A 75 1.71 -8.39 15.84
CA THR A 75 1.26 -7.20 15.10
C THR A 75 -0.20 -7.30 14.70
N ARG A 76 -0.67 -8.48 14.26
CA ARG A 76 -2.10 -8.72 13.96
C ARG A 76 -2.98 -8.53 15.19
N ARG A 77 -2.57 -9.03 16.35
CA ARG A 77 -3.30 -8.87 17.63
C ARG A 77 -3.37 -7.41 18.06
N GLU A 78 -2.25 -6.69 17.97
CA GLU A 78 -2.17 -5.27 18.32
C GLU A 78 -3.04 -4.42 17.40
N PHE A 79 -2.99 -4.68 16.09
CA PHE A 79 -3.84 -4.00 15.12
C PHE A 79 -5.32 -4.28 15.39
N ALA A 80 -5.70 -5.53 15.60
CA ALA A 80 -7.09 -5.90 15.93
C ALA A 80 -7.57 -5.21 17.21
N ALA A 81 -6.77 -5.21 18.27
CA ALA A 81 -7.09 -4.50 19.51
C ALA A 81 -7.23 -2.99 19.29
N GLY A 82 -6.40 -2.40 18.43
CA GLY A 82 -6.50 -1.00 18.02
C GLY A 82 -7.79 -0.71 17.26
N VAL A 83 -8.19 -1.56 16.31
CA VAL A 83 -9.48 -1.44 15.61
C VAL A 83 -10.65 -1.55 16.58
N THR A 84 -10.61 -2.50 17.53
CA THR A 84 -11.66 -2.63 18.56
C THR A 84 -11.77 -1.36 19.41
N ARG A 85 -10.64 -0.79 19.82
CA ARG A 85 -10.61 0.47 20.58
C ARG A 85 -11.22 1.62 19.76
N GLY A 86 -10.77 1.78 18.52
CA GLY A 86 -11.27 2.82 17.62
C GLY A 86 -12.76 2.67 17.31
N LYS A 87 -13.24 1.43 17.16
CA LYS A 87 -14.67 1.12 17.02
C LYS A 87 -15.46 1.63 18.23
N THR A 88 -14.99 1.39 19.45
CA THR A 88 -15.64 1.87 20.67
C THR A 88 -15.61 3.39 20.78
N GLU A 89 -14.46 4.01 20.54
CA GLU A 89 -14.27 5.47 20.64
C GLU A 89 -15.13 6.23 19.61
N LEU A 90 -15.25 5.69 18.39
CA LEU A 90 -16.08 6.24 17.32
C LEU A 90 -17.54 5.76 17.38
N LYS A 91 -17.90 4.93 18.37
CA LYS A 91 -19.25 4.35 18.57
C LYS A 91 -19.80 3.63 17.33
N LEU A 92 -18.95 2.88 16.65
CA LEU A 92 -19.29 2.18 15.40
C LEU A 92 -19.88 0.79 15.67
N ILE A 93 -20.87 0.41 14.87
CA ILE A 93 -21.38 -0.97 14.85
C ILE A 93 -20.41 -1.88 14.07
N ASN A 94 -19.85 -1.37 12.97
CA ASN A 94 -18.93 -2.08 12.08
C ASN A 94 -17.73 -1.18 11.75
N PRO A 95 -16.47 -1.64 11.97
CA PRO A 95 -15.27 -0.87 11.65
C PRO A 95 -15.07 -0.61 10.14
N SER A 96 -15.77 -1.33 9.27
CA SER A 96 -15.78 -1.07 7.82
C SER A 96 -16.70 0.09 7.41
N HIS A 97 -17.42 0.69 8.35
CA HIS A 97 -18.30 1.84 8.11
C HIS A 97 -17.97 2.95 9.11
N SER A 98 -16.97 3.77 8.77
CA SER A 98 -16.52 4.87 9.61
C SER A 98 -17.35 6.16 9.38
N PRO A 99 -17.23 7.18 10.24
CA PRO A 99 -17.92 8.46 10.05
C PRO A 99 -17.55 9.18 8.75
N VAL A 100 -16.39 8.87 8.17
CA VAL A 100 -15.89 9.44 6.91
C VAL A 100 -16.08 8.48 5.73
N SER A 101 -16.90 7.43 5.87
CA SER A 101 -17.09 6.41 4.82
C SER A 101 -17.50 7.02 3.48
N ASN A 102 -18.40 8.00 3.47
CA ASN A 102 -18.84 8.66 2.23
C ASN A 102 -17.71 9.46 1.56
N LEU A 103 -16.83 10.08 2.35
CA LEU A 103 -15.64 10.77 1.82
C LEU A 103 -14.69 9.76 1.16
N ILE A 104 -14.41 8.66 1.84
CA ILE A 104 -13.56 7.57 1.34
C ILE A 104 -14.15 6.98 0.05
N GLU A 105 -15.45 6.70 0.03
CA GLU A 105 -16.15 6.13 -1.12
C GLU A 105 -16.05 7.05 -2.35
N ASN A 106 -16.38 8.32 -2.18
CA ASN A 106 -16.27 9.30 -3.27
C ASN A 106 -14.84 9.41 -3.79
N ALA A 107 -13.85 9.48 -2.89
CA ALA A 107 -12.45 9.56 -3.27
C ALA A 107 -11.97 8.30 -4.02
N VAL A 108 -12.39 7.11 -3.59
CA VAL A 108 -12.09 5.84 -4.27
C VAL A 108 -12.70 5.82 -5.67
N ILE A 109 -14.00 6.09 -5.80
CA ILE A 109 -14.69 6.10 -7.09
C ILE A 109 -14.05 7.11 -8.03
N GLU A 110 -13.79 8.33 -7.55
CA GLU A 110 -13.17 9.39 -8.35
C GLU A 110 -11.75 9.00 -8.80
N THR A 111 -10.93 8.51 -7.88
CA THR A 111 -9.53 8.13 -8.16
C THR A 111 -9.48 7.00 -9.19
N TYR A 112 -10.26 5.93 -8.98
CA TYR A 112 -10.32 4.83 -9.94
C TYR A 112 -10.90 5.26 -11.29
N SER A 113 -11.79 6.26 -11.33
CA SER A 113 -12.39 6.74 -12.58
C SER A 113 -11.46 7.67 -13.37
N LYS A 114 -10.62 8.46 -12.67
CA LYS A 114 -9.73 9.44 -13.31
C LYS A 114 -8.35 8.89 -13.65
N VAL A 115 -7.88 7.88 -12.93
CA VAL A 115 -6.52 7.35 -13.10
C VAL A 115 -6.56 6.14 -14.03
N HIS A 116 -6.04 6.31 -15.24
CA HIS A 116 -6.12 5.28 -16.29
C HIS A 116 -5.58 3.91 -15.86
N ALA A 117 -4.48 3.87 -15.09
CA ALA A 117 -3.91 2.62 -14.60
C ALA A 117 -4.82 1.84 -13.61
N LEU A 118 -5.81 2.50 -13.01
CA LEU A 118 -6.78 1.90 -12.09
C LEU A 118 -8.08 1.47 -12.78
N HIS A 119 -8.32 1.92 -14.03
CA HIS A 119 -9.52 1.58 -14.80
C HIS A 119 -9.83 0.08 -14.90
N PRO A 120 -8.83 -0.83 -15.04
CA PRO A 120 -9.09 -2.27 -15.06
C PRO A 120 -9.79 -2.82 -13.81
N TYR A 121 -9.81 -2.05 -12.72
CA TYR A 121 -10.28 -2.45 -11.40
C TYR A 121 -11.51 -1.64 -10.94
N LEU A 122 -12.23 -1.01 -11.88
CA LEU A 122 -13.47 -0.24 -11.62
C LEU A 122 -14.69 -1.11 -11.29
N GLU A 123 -14.53 -2.43 -11.22
CA GLU A 123 -15.61 -3.33 -10.84
C GLU A 123 -16.08 -3.09 -9.40
N GLU A 124 -17.40 -3.15 -9.19
CA GLU A 124 -18.04 -2.79 -7.92
C GLU A 124 -17.48 -3.58 -6.73
N HIS A 125 -17.19 -4.87 -6.92
CA HIS A 125 -16.61 -5.71 -5.87
C HIS A 125 -15.25 -5.18 -5.39
N HIS A 126 -14.36 -4.81 -6.32
CA HIS A 126 -13.03 -4.28 -5.99
C HIS A 126 -13.12 -2.90 -5.32
N LEU A 127 -14.02 -2.03 -5.79
CA LEU A 127 -14.24 -0.73 -5.17
C LEU A 127 -14.76 -0.87 -3.73
N ARG A 128 -15.79 -1.72 -3.51
CA ARG A 128 -16.31 -2.01 -2.17
C ARG A 128 -15.24 -2.59 -1.25
N PHE A 129 -14.40 -3.48 -1.76
CA PHE A 129 -13.28 -4.05 -1.01
C PHE A 129 -12.26 -2.98 -0.59
N THR A 130 -11.87 -2.11 -1.51
CA THR A 130 -11.00 -0.94 -1.28
C THR A 130 -11.57 -0.04 -0.19
N ILE A 131 -12.86 0.30 -0.27
CA ILE A 131 -13.55 1.17 0.69
C ILE A 131 -13.57 0.55 2.08
N LYS A 132 -13.87 -0.75 2.19
CA LYS A 132 -13.86 -1.45 3.49
C LYS A 132 -12.48 -1.42 4.16
N ILE A 133 -11.42 -1.68 3.40
CA ILE A 133 -10.05 -1.65 3.93
C ILE A 133 -9.68 -0.27 4.46
N LEU A 134 -9.97 0.79 3.69
CA LEU A 134 -9.68 2.16 4.10
C LEU A 134 -10.50 2.60 5.33
N ASN A 135 -11.76 2.16 5.44
CA ASN A 135 -12.57 2.40 6.64
C ASN A 135 -12.03 1.66 7.88
N VAL A 136 -11.57 0.43 7.74
CA VAL A 136 -10.92 -0.31 8.84
C VAL A 136 -9.64 0.40 9.27
N LEU A 137 -8.82 0.85 8.31
CA LEU A 137 -7.62 1.64 8.60
C LEU A 137 -7.97 2.97 9.30
N TYR A 138 -8.99 3.69 8.85
CA TYR A 138 -9.46 4.90 9.51
C TYR A 138 -9.96 4.60 10.92
N THR A 139 -10.68 3.50 11.14
CA THR A 139 -11.13 3.11 12.47
C THR A 139 -9.95 2.90 13.42
N TYR A 140 -8.85 2.31 12.94
CA TYR A 140 -7.62 2.13 13.71
C TYR A 140 -6.86 3.45 13.95
N LYS A 141 -6.60 4.23 12.88
CA LYS A 141 -5.68 5.37 12.90
C LYS A 141 -6.35 6.72 13.18
N LYS A 142 -7.65 6.83 12.90
CA LYS A 142 -8.47 8.06 12.89
C LYS A 142 -7.95 9.13 11.95
N ASP A 143 -7.31 8.69 10.87
CA ASP A 143 -6.67 9.53 9.88
C ASP A 143 -6.86 8.92 8.49
N TYR A 144 -7.11 9.78 7.50
CA TYR A 144 -7.33 9.38 6.12
C TYR A 144 -6.64 10.38 5.20
N GLU A 145 -5.86 9.84 4.29
CA GLU A 145 -5.20 10.59 3.23
C GLU A 145 -5.56 9.98 1.87
N PRO A 146 -5.93 10.80 0.87
CA PRO A 146 -6.34 10.29 -0.45
C PRO A 146 -5.29 9.39 -1.11
N TYR A 147 -4.01 9.64 -0.85
CA TYR A 147 -2.93 8.87 -1.47
C TYR A 147 -2.89 7.39 -1.02
N PHE A 148 -3.56 7.04 0.08
CA PHE A 148 -3.71 5.64 0.51
C PHE A 148 -4.37 4.77 -0.55
N ILE A 149 -5.24 5.35 -1.40
CA ILE A 149 -5.92 4.61 -2.49
C ILE A 149 -4.89 4.03 -3.47
N TYR A 150 -3.87 4.80 -3.85
CA TYR A 150 -2.84 4.35 -4.78
C TYR A 150 -1.95 3.26 -4.18
N TRP A 151 -1.60 3.39 -2.89
CA TRP A 151 -0.75 2.42 -2.20
C TRP A 151 -1.47 1.14 -1.83
N LEU A 152 -2.80 1.14 -1.83
CA LEU A 152 -3.57 -0.05 -1.52
C LEU A 152 -3.51 -1.10 -2.64
N LEU A 153 -3.49 -0.66 -3.91
CA LEU A 153 -3.53 -1.57 -5.05
C LEU A 153 -2.42 -2.63 -5.01
N PRO A 154 -1.13 -2.29 -4.82
CA PRO A 154 -0.07 -3.30 -4.69
C PRO A 154 -0.37 -4.40 -3.67
N PHE A 155 -0.99 -4.07 -2.53
CA PHE A 155 -1.37 -5.06 -1.53
C PHE A 155 -2.56 -5.90 -1.99
N GLN A 156 -3.61 -5.31 -2.55
CA GLN A 156 -4.75 -6.05 -3.11
C GLN A 156 -4.36 -6.97 -4.29
N LEU A 157 -3.25 -6.68 -4.97
CA LEU A 157 -2.68 -7.55 -5.99
C LEU A 157 -1.77 -8.65 -5.42
N SER A 158 -1.31 -8.51 -4.17
CA SER A 158 -0.42 -9.45 -3.49
C SER A 158 -1.14 -10.43 -2.58
N TYR A 159 -2.18 -9.95 -1.89
CA TYR A 159 -3.04 -10.73 -1.04
C TYR A 159 -4.34 -10.92 -1.83
N ARG A 160 -4.52 -12.15 -2.35
CA ARG A 160 -5.74 -12.61 -3.01
C ARG A 160 -6.09 -13.97 -2.41
N ASP A 161 -6.61 -13.96 -1.19
CA ASP A 161 -7.13 -15.19 -0.57
C ASP A 161 -8.65 -15.23 -0.68
N GLU A 162 -9.15 -15.96 -1.68
CA GLU A 162 -10.59 -16.08 -1.92
C GLU A 162 -11.34 -16.76 -0.75
N LYS A 163 -10.63 -17.44 0.16
CA LYS A 163 -11.25 -18.23 1.23
C LYS A 163 -11.63 -17.41 2.47
N ASN A 164 -10.96 -16.29 2.74
CA ASN A 164 -11.24 -15.47 3.94
C ASN A 164 -11.15 -13.97 3.68
N LYS A 165 -12.08 -13.44 2.89
CA LYS A 165 -12.15 -12.02 2.50
C LYS A 165 -12.26 -11.06 3.69
N ASP A 166 -12.91 -11.47 4.78
CA ASP A 166 -13.08 -10.59 5.94
C ASP A 166 -11.77 -10.46 6.72
N GLU A 167 -11.00 -11.54 6.91
CA GLU A 167 -9.66 -11.46 7.50
C GLU A 167 -8.69 -10.67 6.60
N GLU A 168 -8.80 -10.88 5.29
CA GLU A 168 -7.98 -10.20 4.28
C GLU A 168 -8.10 -8.67 4.37
N ILE A 169 -9.30 -8.13 4.65
CA ILE A 169 -9.51 -6.70 4.85
C ILE A 169 -8.62 -6.15 5.98
N TYR A 170 -8.57 -6.85 7.12
CA TYR A 170 -7.76 -6.42 8.27
C TYR A 170 -6.28 -6.59 8.00
N VAL A 171 -5.89 -7.69 7.36
CA VAL A 171 -4.50 -7.94 6.98
C VAL A 171 -3.99 -6.84 6.06
N ILE A 172 -4.74 -6.51 4.99
CA ILE A 172 -4.32 -5.46 4.06
C ILE A 172 -4.32 -4.08 4.74
N ALA A 173 -5.32 -3.77 5.58
CA ALA A 173 -5.34 -2.53 6.35
C ALA A 173 -4.09 -2.38 7.25
N MET A 174 -3.71 -3.46 7.93
CA MET A 174 -2.51 -3.52 8.78
C MET A 174 -1.22 -3.33 7.96
N HIS A 175 -1.10 -3.99 6.80
CA HIS A 175 0.08 -3.84 5.95
C HIS A 175 0.20 -2.42 5.38
N LEU A 176 -0.92 -1.79 5.02
CA LEU A 176 -0.94 -0.39 4.60
C LEU A 176 -0.51 0.54 5.74
N ASP A 177 -0.97 0.32 6.97
CA ASP A 177 -0.51 1.06 8.15
C ASP A 177 1.00 0.94 8.36
N LEU A 178 1.54 -0.30 8.36
CA LEU A 178 2.97 -0.55 8.47
C LEU A 178 3.76 0.16 7.37
N PHE A 179 3.26 0.13 6.14
CA PHE A 179 3.90 0.80 5.01
C PHE A 179 3.94 2.31 5.21
N VAL A 180 2.81 2.92 5.58
CA VAL A 180 2.72 4.37 5.80
C VAL A 180 3.61 4.80 6.97
N ARG A 181 3.69 4.00 8.03
CA ARG A 181 4.52 4.31 9.21
C ARG A 181 6.01 4.22 8.95
N HIS A 182 6.45 3.18 8.22
CA HIS A 182 7.88 2.82 8.15
C HIS A 182 8.53 3.05 6.79
N CYS A 183 7.78 2.93 5.71
CA CYS A 183 8.31 2.93 4.35
C CYS A 183 7.98 4.21 3.59
N PHE A 184 6.83 4.83 3.87
CA PHE A 184 6.42 6.03 3.16
C PHE A 184 7.19 7.27 3.68
N PRO A 185 7.75 8.10 2.78
CA PRO A 185 8.48 9.29 3.20
C PRO A 185 7.55 10.28 3.88
N LYS A 186 7.99 10.83 5.03
CA LYS A 186 7.33 11.97 5.65
C LYS A 186 7.38 13.18 4.72
N TRP A 187 6.40 14.08 4.80
CA TRP A 187 6.34 15.28 3.95
C TRP A 187 7.64 16.11 3.95
N GLY A 188 8.31 16.25 5.09
CA GLY A 188 9.62 16.91 5.15
C GLY A 188 10.68 16.25 4.25
N ASN A 189 10.69 14.92 4.17
CA ASN A 189 11.58 14.19 3.27
C ASN A 189 11.17 14.40 1.80
N VAL A 190 9.86 14.42 1.50
CA VAL A 190 9.35 14.70 0.15
C VAL A 190 9.80 16.09 -0.32
N PHE A 191 9.68 17.12 0.51
CA PHE A 191 10.14 18.48 0.19
C PHE A 191 11.66 18.56 0.05
N THR A 192 12.41 17.81 0.87
CA THR A 192 13.87 17.73 0.77
C THR A 192 14.28 17.10 -0.56
N ILE A 193 13.64 16.00 -0.96
CA ILE A 193 13.87 15.33 -2.25
C ILE A 193 13.53 16.29 -3.40
N ALA A 194 12.38 16.96 -3.35
CA ALA A 194 11.99 17.93 -4.38
C ALA A 194 12.99 19.09 -4.50
N SER A 195 13.46 19.63 -3.36
CA SER A 195 14.45 20.71 -3.33
C SER A 195 15.79 20.28 -3.89
N LYS A 196 16.22 19.04 -3.57
CA LYS A 196 17.43 18.45 -4.15
C LYS A 196 17.31 18.31 -5.66
N ILE A 197 16.18 17.78 -6.17
CA ILE A 197 15.93 17.67 -7.61
C ILE A 197 15.99 19.04 -8.28
N MET A 198 15.38 20.07 -7.69
CA MET A 198 15.44 21.43 -8.25
C MET A 198 16.87 21.99 -8.27
N THR A 199 17.69 21.67 -7.26
CA THR A 199 19.10 22.07 -7.21
C THR A 199 19.91 21.33 -8.29
N ASP A 200 19.72 20.02 -8.40
CA ASP A 200 20.38 19.17 -9.39
C ASP A 200 20.01 19.62 -10.82
N LEU A 201 18.74 19.97 -11.07
CA LEU A 201 18.28 20.52 -12.34
C LEU A 201 18.94 21.87 -12.65
N SER A 202 19.03 22.78 -11.68
CA SER A 202 19.68 24.08 -11.93
C SER A 202 21.15 23.96 -12.37
N THR A 203 21.81 22.87 -12.01
CA THR A 203 23.21 22.61 -12.38
C THR A 203 23.33 21.82 -13.68
N ASN A 204 22.47 20.82 -13.89
CA ASN A 204 22.61 19.85 -14.99
C ASN A 204 21.69 20.13 -16.19
N ASP A 205 20.60 20.89 -16.00
CA ASP A 205 19.59 21.22 -17.01
C ASP A 205 18.89 22.56 -16.65
N ALA A 206 19.63 23.65 -16.84
CA ALA A 206 19.16 25.00 -16.49
C ALA A 206 17.92 25.43 -17.30
N GLU A 207 17.80 24.97 -18.56
CA GLU A 207 16.66 25.29 -19.41
C GLU A 207 15.37 24.70 -18.84
N PHE A 208 15.38 23.41 -18.49
CA PHE A 208 14.22 22.77 -17.87
C PHE A 208 13.91 23.37 -16.49
N TYR A 209 14.93 23.69 -15.70
CA TYR A 209 14.76 24.37 -14.42
C TYR A 209 14.04 25.73 -14.55
N ASP A 210 14.49 26.57 -15.48
CA ASP A 210 13.89 27.90 -15.72
C ASP A 210 12.49 27.78 -16.29
N HIS A 211 12.25 26.79 -17.15
CA HIS A 211 10.91 26.47 -17.64
C HIS A 211 9.98 26.11 -16.47
N LEU A 212 10.35 25.17 -15.59
CA LEU A 212 9.56 24.79 -14.42
C LEU A 212 9.26 25.98 -13.50
N LYS A 213 10.28 26.82 -13.22
CA LYS A 213 10.09 28.06 -12.44
C LYS A 213 9.08 28.99 -13.09
N THR A 214 9.14 29.14 -14.40
CA THR A 214 8.23 30.01 -15.15
C THR A 214 6.80 29.51 -15.08
N ILE A 215 6.55 28.22 -15.35
CA ILE A 215 5.20 27.65 -15.33
C ILE A 215 4.61 27.63 -13.92
N SER A 216 5.43 27.42 -12.88
CA SER A 216 4.96 27.40 -11.48
C SER A 216 4.27 28.71 -11.07
N LYS A 217 4.67 29.84 -11.67
CA LYS A 217 4.07 31.16 -11.44
C LYS A 217 2.74 31.38 -12.19
N ILE A 218 2.46 30.57 -13.22
CA ILE A 218 1.36 30.80 -14.17
C ILE A 218 0.03 30.14 -13.70
N ARG A 219 0.06 29.26 -12.69
CA ARG A 219 -1.12 28.45 -12.28
C ARG A 219 -1.67 28.69 -10.87
N THR A 220 -1.73 29.94 -10.40
CA THR A 220 -2.56 30.33 -9.24
C THR A 220 -3.80 31.13 -9.64
N LYS A 221 -4.51 30.71 -10.69
CA LYS A 221 -5.96 30.99 -10.74
C LYS A 221 -6.66 29.94 -9.90
N VAL A 222 -6.68 30.16 -8.59
CA VAL A 222 -7.55 29.45 -7.66
C VAL A 222 -8.96 29.63 -8.19
N ASN A 223 -9.62 28.53 -8.56
CA ASN A 223 -10.99 28.55 -9.06
C ASN A 223 -11.90 28.85 -7.85
N PRO A 224 -12.57 30.01 -7.78
CA PRO A 224 -13.49 30.30 -6.68
C PRO A 224 -14.83 29.66 -7.03
N LYS A 225 -15.00 28.38 -6.69
CA LYS A 225 -16.31 27.73 -6.67
C LYS A 225 -16.39 26.80 -5.47
#